data_AF-L0NGI1-F1
#
_entry.id   AF-L0NGI1-F1
#
_cell.length_a   1.000
_cell.length_b   1.000
_cell.length_c   1.000
_cell.angle_alpha   90.00
_cell.angle_beta   90.00
_cell.angle_gamma   90.00
#
_symmetry.space_group_name_H-M   'P 1'
#
loop_
_entity.id
_entity.type
_entity.pdbx_description
1 polymer ?
#
loop_
_entity_poly.entity_id
_entity_poly.type
_entity_poly.pdbx_seq_one_letter_code
_entity_poly.pdbx_strand_id
1 'polypeptide(L)'
;MSDDALRKESKGKVQWYADDIPIRGCQLSLSVVKAAYRELTALTQKEGEAIISKLARPEEVSEEDFAKRNTFLLDDAFRVTVSIIGFDGETTYGEDETIFESTHLPQPIKTILFTNVTAFKRHSDGAEPRNRFYVWLHFDKPPLFDPNPLVSEPTANSSLVEIKADDVGYFRAVQTIVTSKLCSKRRFHSFIHEKFAYDIGLWFVAIPYALYWVTVYNDYFFPANGPLASYRVAFFIYASGMCLILYRALFMYLKWAFPVNVLEENKDNATTHRVVLGGIFMGLIISGITSVVGTLAGP
;
A
#
# COMPACT_ATOMS: atom_id res chain seq x y z
N MET A 1 -17.21 1.03 -40.42
CA MET A 1 -16.09 1.52 -39.59
C MET A 1 -14.85 0.78 -40.03
N SER A 2 -13.73 1.46 -40.28
CA SER A 2 -12.43 0.77 -40.28
C SER A 2 -11.59 1.36 -39.15
N ASP A 3 -11.49 0.60 -38.07
CA ASP A 3 -10.74 0.86 -36.84
C ASP A 3 -9.21 0.78 -37.04
N ASP A 4 -8.76 0.86 -38.28
CA ASP A 4 -7.36 0.72 -38.70
C ASP A 4 -6.50 1.94 -38.38
N ALA A 5 -7.12 3.09 -38.09
CA ALA A 5 -6.38 4.34 -37.84
C ALA A 5 -5.62 4.32 -36.50
N LEU A 6 -6.13 3.62 -35.47
CA LEU A 6 -5.40 3.40 -34.22
C LEU A 6 -4.37 2.25 -34.33
N ARG A 7 -4.43 1.46 -35.41
CA ARG A 7 -3.61 0.26 -35.60
C ARG A 7 -2.40 0.44 -36.52
N LYS A 8 -2.40 1.42 -37.43
CA LYS A 8 -1.40 1.51 -38.51
C LYS A 8 0.04 1.60 -37.95
N GLU A 9 0.79 0.51 -38.11
CA GLU A 9 2.12 0.31 -37.55
C GLU A 9 3.22 1.04 -38.32
N SER A 10 4.17 1.62 -37.57
CA SER A 10 5.51 1.92 -38.06
C SER A 10 6.36 0.67 -37.89
N LYS A 11 6.92 0.12 -38.98
CA LYS A 11 7.82 -1.05 -39.00
C LYS A 11 9.21 -0.77 -38.40
N GLY A 12 9.28 -0.05 -37.28
CA GLY A 12 10.50 0.14 -36.49
C GLY A 12 10.54 -0.84 -35.32
N LYS A 13 11.74 -1.18 -34.81
CA LYS A 13 11.87 -1.85 -33.51
C LYS A 13 11.33 -0.90 -32.43
N VAL A 14 10.11 -1.14 -31.97
CA VAL A 14 9.51 -0.39 -30.85
C VAL A 14 10.25 -0.78 -29.58
N GLN A 15 10.91 0.18 -28.94
CA GLN A 15 11.52 -0.01 -27.63
C GLN A 15 10.45 0.26 -26.56
N TRP A 16 10.19 -0.74 -25.72
CA TRP A 16 9.25 -0.64 -24.61
C TRP A 16 9.96 -0.29 -23.31
N TYR A 17 9.36 0.62 -22.54
CA TYR A 17 9.73 0.97 -21.18
C TYR A 17 8.66 0.42 -20.24
N ALA A 18 9.09 -0.32 -19.23
CA ALA A 18 8.22 -0.89 -18.22
C ALA A 18 8.81 -0.69 -16.83
N ASP A 19 7.97 -0.41 -15.85
CA ASP A 19 8.36 -0.28 -14.45
C ASP A 19 7.19 -0.58 -13.52
N ASP A 20 7.55 -1.15 -12.37
CA ASP A 20 6.64 -1.55 -11.30
C ASP A 20 7.03 -0.79 -10.03
N ILE A 21 6.23 0.21 -9.67
CA ILE A 21 6.51 1.08 -8.51
C ILE A 21 5.70 0.60 -7.31
N PRO A 22 6.31 -0.05 -6.31
CA PRO A 22 5.58 -0.47 -5.12
C PRO A 22 5.19 0.73 -4.25
N ILE A 23 3.90 0.82 -3.91
CA ILE A 23 3.39 1.84 -2.99
C ILE A 23 3.27 1.20 -1.60
N ARG A 24 4.32 1.32 -0.79
CA ARG A 24 4.39 0.73 0.56
C ARG A 24 4.69 1.80 1.61
N GLY A 25 4.15 1.61 2.81
CA GLY A 25 4.47 2.47 3.94
C GLY A 25 3.91 3.90 3.83
N CYS A 26 2.92 4.11 2.96
CA CYS A 26 2.45 5.44 2.60
C CYS A 26 1.19 5.80 3.39
N GLN A 27 1.17 7.03 3.92
CA GLN A 27 -0.06 7.64 4.41
C GLN A 27 -0.63 8.55 3.32
N LEU A 28 -1.79 8.16 2.82
CA LEU A 28 -2.49 8.84 1.74
C LEU A 28 -3.76 9.50 2.28
N SER A 29 -4.13 10.61 1.66
CA SER A 29 -5.46 11.20 1.76
C SER A 29 -6.13 11.14 0.39
N LEU A 30 -7.46 11.15 0.35
CA LEU A 30 -8.22 11.24 -0.90
C LEU A 30 -7.84 12.49 -1.68
N SER A 31 -7.49 13.60 -1.02
CA SER A 31 -7.00 14.80 -1.69
C SER A 31 -5.67 14.57 -2.45
N VAL A 32 -4.75 13.78 -1.89
CA VAL A 32 -3.48 13.43 -2.57
C VAL A 32 -3.75 12.45 -3.71
N VAL A 33 -4.63 11.46 -3.51
CA VAL A 33 -5.03 10.51 -4.56
C VAL A 33 -5.74 11.23 -5.72
N LYS A 34 -6.66 12.16 -5.42
CA LYS A 34 -7.33 13.03 -6.39
C LYS A 34 -6.32 13.88 -7.17
N ALA A 35 -5.32 14.45 -6.50
CA ALA A 35 -4.28 15.23 -7.17
C ALA A 35 -3.45 14.38 -8.15
N ALA A 36 -3.08 13.15 -7.76
CA ALA A 36 -2.39 12.22 -8.66
C ALA A 36 -3.27 11.83 -9.86
N TYR A 37 -4.55 11.52 -9.61
CA TYR A 37 -5.53 11.26 -10.67
C TYR A 37 -5.59 12.42 -11.66
N ARG A 38 -5.73 13.67 -11.19
CA ARG A 38 -5.82 14.85 -12.05
C ARG A 38 -4.60 15.01 -12.96
N GLU A 39 -3.40 14.82 -12.41
CA GLU A 39 -2.16 14.95 -13.20
C GLU A 39 -2.01 13.82 -14.22
N LEU A 40 -2.42 12.60 -13.90
CA LEU A 40 -2.44 11.47 -14.84
C LEU A 40 -3.50 11.63 -15.93
N THR A 41 -4.65 12.20 -15.59
CA THR A 41 -5.69 12.55 -16.57
C THR A 41 -5.19 13.61 -17.54
N ALA A 42 -4.56 14.68 -17.05
CA ALA A 42 -3.96 15.70 -17.90
C ALA A 42 -2.85 15.14 -18.81
N LEU A 43 -2.03 14.23 -18.30
CA LEU A 43 -1.01 13.54 -19.09
C LEU A 43 -1.63 12.67 -20.21
N THR A 44 -2.68 11.91 -19.88
CA THR A 44 -3.40 11.05 -20.83
C THR A 44 -4.08 11.87 -21.91
N GLN A 45 -4.70 13.01 -21.54
CA GLN A 45 -5.32 13.92 -22.49
C GLN A 45 -4.30 14.53 -23.45
N LYS A 46 -3.14 14.98 -22.94
CA LYS A 46 -2.04 15.51 -23.76
C LYS A 46 -1.50 14.46 -24.74
N GLU A 47 -1.42 13.19 -24.33
CA GLU A 47 -1.07 12.09 -25.23
C GLU A 47 -2.14 11.89 -26.31
N GLY A 48 -3.41 11.94 -25.93
CA GLY A 48 -4.55 11.86 -26.84
C GLY A 48 -4.51 12.94 -27.92
N GLU A 49 -4.23 14.19 -27.55
CA GLU A 49 -4.05 15.31 -28.49
C GLU A 49 -2.91 15.02 -29.49
N ALA A 50 -1.78 14.49 -29.00
CA ALA A 50 -0.64 14.15 -29.84
C ALA A 50 -0.91 12.98 -30.80
N ILE A 51 -1.79 12.05 -30.43
CA ILE A 51 -2.23 10.94 -31.30
C ILE A 51 -3.24 11.44 -32.32
N ILE A 52 -4.26 12.18 -31.87
CA ILE A 52 -5.36 12.66 -32.72
C ILE A 52 -4.86 13.63 -33.78
N SER A 53 -3.91 14.51 -33.45
CA SER A 53 -3.28 15.42 -34.43
C SER A 53 -2.53 14.72 -35.55
N LYS A 54 -2.17 13.44 -35.38
CA LYS A 54 -1.50 12.62 -36.42
C LYS A 54 -2.48 11.77 -37.23
N LEU A 55 -3.77 11.75 -36.88
CA LEU A 55 -4.76 10.97 -37.61
C LEU A 55 -5.02 11.59 -38.98
N ALA A 56 -4.89 10.78 -40.02
CA ALA A 56 -5.24 11.20 -41.37
C ALA A 56 -6.77 11.17 -41.54
N ARG A 57 -7.31 12.25 -42.12
CA ARG A 57 -8.72 12.32 -42.51
C ARG A 57 -8.99 11.30 -43.64
N PRO A 58 -9.97 10.39 -43.50
CA PRO A 58 -10.40 9.54 -44.61
C PRO A 58 -11.04 10.36 -45.73
N GLU A 59 -10.83 9.97 -46.99
CA GLU A 59 -11.36 10.70 -48.16
C GLU A 59 -12.89 10.79 -48.17
N GLU A 60 -13.57 9.81 -47.56
CA GLU A 60 -15.03 9.69 -47.50
C GLU A 60 -15.69 10.58 -46.43
N VAL A 61 -14.91 11.20 -45.53
CA VAL A 61 -15.43 11.93 -44.36
C VAL A 61 -15.25 13.43 -44.55
N SER A 62 -16.33 14.18 -44.30
CA SER A 62 -16.29 15.64 -44.31
C SER A 62 -15.32 16.18 -43.26
N GLU A 63 -14.78 17.38 -43.46
CA GLU A 63 -13.88 18.00 -42.48
C GLU A 63 -14.57 18.23 -41.13
N GLU A 64 -15.84 18.65 -41.17
CA GLU A 64 -16.65 18.88 -39.98
C GLU A 64 -16.90 17.58 -39.19
N ASP A 65 -17.25 16.50 -39.87
CA ASP A 65 -17.48 15.19 -39.21
C ASP A 65 -16.17 14.61 -38.65
N PHE A 66 -15.05 14.81 -39.35
CA PHE A 66 -13.74 14.40 -38.86
C PHE A 66 -13.34 15.17 -37.59
N ALA A 67 -13.56 16.48 -37.56
CA ALA A 67 -13.31 17.30 -36.38
C ALA A 67 -14.19 16.89 -35.20
N LYS A 68 -15.50 16.69 -35.42
CA LYS A 68 -16.43 16.20 -34.38
C LYS A 68 -16.01 14.84 -33.83
N ARG A 69 -15.60 13.91 -34.71
CA ARG A 69 -15.09 12.60 -34.31
C ARG A 69 -13.82 12.71 -33.46
N ASN A 70 -12.89 13.56 -33.85
CA ASN A 70 -11.64 13.76 -33.12
C ASN A 70 -11.89 14.32 -31.71
N THR A 71 -12.77 15.31 -31.58
CA THR A 71 -13.18 15.83 -30.27
C THR A 71 -13.83 14.74 -29.42
N PHE A 72 -14.75 13.96 -29.99
CA PHE A 72 -15.38 12.84 -29.28
C PHE A 72 -14.36 11.80 -28.78
N LEU A 73 -13.39 11.42 -29.63
CA LEU A 73 -12.35 10.48 -29.25
C LEU A 73 -11.44 11.05 -28.15
N LEU A 74 -11.05 12.33 -28.26
CA LEU A 74 -10.24 12.98 -27.24
C LEU A 74 -10.97 12.96 -25.90
N ASP A 75 -12.24 13.33 -25.92
CA ASP A 75 -13.04 13.46 -24.72
C ASP A 75 -13.36 12.10 -24.10
N ASP A 76 -13.59 11.03 -24.86
CA ASP A 76 -14.12 9.76 -24.32
C ASP A 76 -13.11 8.60 -24.30
N ALA A 77 -12.17 8.53 -25.25
CA ALA A 77 -11.19 7.43 -25.35
C ALA A 77 -9.93 7.68 -24.52
N PHE A 78 -9.52 8.95 -24.36
CA PHE A 78 -8.32 9.33 -23.61
C PHE A 78 -8.64 9.79 -22.19
N ARG A 79 -9.54 9.05 -21.53
CA ARG A 79 -9.90 9.26 -20.12
C ARG A 79 -9.18 8.29 -19.19
N VAL A 80 -8.92 8.76 -17.98
CA VAL A 80 -8.57 7.89 -16.86
C VAL A 80 -9.86 7.48 -16.18
N THR A 81 -10.02 6.18 -15.99
CA THR A 81 -11.15 5.59 -15.26
C THR A 81 -10.71 5.28 -13.85
N VAL A 82 -11.61 5.38 -12.88
CA VAL A 82 -11.37 5.06 -11.48
C VAL A 82 -12.46 4.16 -10.93
N SER A 83 -12.06 3.17 -10.13
CA SER A 83 -12.92 2.28 -9.38
C SER A 83 -12.52 2.31 -7.92
N ILE A 84 -13.47 2.62 -7.05
CA ILE A 84 -13.29 2.69 -5.60
C ILE A 84 -14.13 1.57 -4.99
N ILE A 85 -13.47 0.66 -4.28
CA ILE A 85 -14.06 -0.55 -3.72
C ILE A 85 -14.02 -0.44 -2.19
N GLY A 86 -15.17 -0.64 -1.55
CA GLY A 86 -15.32 -0.69 -0.10
C GLY A 86 -14.94 -2.04 0.50
N PHE A 87 -14.82 -2.09 1.82
CA PHE A 87 -14.62 -3.37 2.53
C PHE A 87 -15.84 -4.30 2.42
N ASP A 88 -17.04 -3.74 2.24
CA ASP A 88 -18.30 -4.49 2.08
C ASP A 88 -18.58 -4.93 0.63
N GLY A 89 -17.63 -4.70 -0.28
CA GLY A 89 -17.75 -5.06 -1.70
C GLY A 89 -18.50 -4.05 -2.56
N GLU A 90 -19.05 -3.00 -1.95
CA GLU A 90 -19.59 -1.82 -2.64
C GLU A 90 -18.55 -1.23 -3.58
N THR A 91 -18.96 -0.93 -4.82
CA THR A 91 -18.05 -0.40 -5.84
C THR A 91 -18.64 0.84 -6.48
N THR A 92 -17.84 1.91 -6.52
CA THR A 92 -18.19 3.17 -7.16
C THR A 92 -17.21 3.42 -8.30
N TYR A 93 -17.74 3.57 -9.51
CA TYR A 93 -16.98 3.81 -10.74
C TYR A 93 -17.14 5.25 -11.20
N GLY A 94 -16.06 5.86 -11.70
CA GLY A 94 -16.07 7.21 -12.25
C GLY A 94 -15.03 7.40 -13.35
N GLU A 95 -15.22 8.46 -14.14
CA GLU A 95 -14.30 8.89 -15.21
C GLU A 95 -13.89 10.37 -15.05
N ASP A 96 -14.26 10.97 -13.92
CA ASP A 96 -13.97 12.35 -13.56
C ASP A 96 -13.48 12.44 -12.11
N GLU A 97 -12.97 13.62 -11.74
CA GLU A 97 -12.44 13.83 -10.40
C GLU A 97 -13.52 14.04 -9.32
N THR A 98 -14.78 14.24 -9.71
CA THR A 98 -15.89 14.50 -8.78
C THR A 98 -16.27 13.22 -8.01
N ILE A 99 -15.89 12.06 -8.52
CA ILE A 99 -16.09 10.77 -7.85
C ILE A 99 -15.45 10.72 -6.46
N PHE A 100 -14.34 11.43 -6.25
CA PHE A 100 -13.66 11.53 -4.95
C PHE A 100 -14.41 12.42 -3.94
N GLU A 101 -15.45 13.11 -4.37
CA GLU A 101 -16.32 13.97 -3.56
C GLU A 101 -17.76 13.41 -3.47
N SER A 102 -18.02 12.26 -4.09
CA SER A 102 -19.34 11.66 -4.13
C SER A 102 -19.81 11.25 -2.72
N THR A 103 -21.07 11.57 -2.42
CA THR A 103 -21.76 11.10 -1.20
C THR A 103 -21.97 9.59 -1.18
N HIS A 104 -21.80 8.93 -2.33
CA HIS A 104 -21.92 7.48 -2.51
C HIS A 104 -20.56 6.78 -2.53
N LEU A 105 -19.50 7.43 -2.03
CA LEU A 105 -18.22 6.78 -1.83
C LEU A 105 -18.37 5.66 -0.79
N PRO A 106 -17.89 4.44 -1.08
CA PRO A 106 -17.92 3.37 -0.09
C PRO A 106 -16.99 3.75 1.07
N GLN A 107 -17.46 3.53 2.30
CA GLN A 107 -16.68 3.81 3.51
C GLN A 107 -16.81 2.64 4.48
N PRO A 108 -15.70 2.02 4.93
CA PRO A 108 -14.31 2.34 4.60
C PRO A 108 -13.89 1.87 3.19
N ILE A 109 -12.94 2.60 2.57
CA ILE A 109 -12.37 2.29 1.26
C ILE A 109 -11.29 1.22 1.41
N LYS A 110 -11.48 0.10 0.72
CA LYS A 110 -10.53 -1.00 0.67
C LYS A 110 -9.50 -0.83 -0.44
N THR A 111 -9.97 -0.47 -1.64
CA THR A 111 -9.13 -0.37 -2.83
C THR A 111 -9.52 0.81 -3.69
N ILE A 112 -8.53 1.50 -4.24
CA ILE A 112 -8.70 2.48 -5.32
C ILE A 112 -7.87 2.00 -6.50
N LEU A 113 -8.52 1.84 -7.65
CA LEU A 113 -7.91 1.51 -8.93
C LEU A 113 -8.13 2.64 -9.90
N PHE A 114 -7.10 3.13 -10.59
CA PHE A 114 -7.30 3.95 -11.78
C PHE A 114 -6.34 3.63 -12.92
N THR A 115 -6.83 3.77 -14.15
CA THR A 115 -6.13 3.40 -15.39
C THR A 115 -6.68 4.15 -16.60
N ASN A 116 -5.82 4.41 -17.59
CA ASN A 116 -6.22 4.94 -18.90
C ASN A 116 -6.64 3.83 -19.90
N VAL A 117 -6.60 2.56 -19.51
CA VAL A 117 -6.83 1.45 -20.44
C VAL A 117 -8.32 1.20 -20.70
N THR A 118 -9.16 1.28 -19.66
CA THR A 118 -10.58 0.94 -19.75
C THR A 118 -11.31 1.80 -20.79
N ALA A 119 -11.14 3.13 -20.71
CA ALA A 119 -11.78 4.06 -21.64
C ALA A 119 -11.30 3.85 -23.08
N PHE A 120 -9.99 3.69 -23.29
CA PHE A 120 -9.41 3.47 -24.61
C PHE A 120 -9.89 2.16 -25.25
N LYS A 121 -9.97 1.07 -24.48
CA LYS A 121 -10.43 -0.24 -24.96
C LYS A 121 -11.85 -0.19 -25.55
N ARG A 122 -12.73 0.64 -24.98
CA ARG A 122 -14.11 0.82 -25.49
C ARG A 122 -14.16 1.34 -26.93
N HIS A 123 -13.14 2.08 -27.36
CA HIS A 123 -13.08 2.77 -28.66
C HIS A 123 -12.04 2.21 -29.63
N SER A 124 -11.43 1.06 -29.30
CA SER A 124 -10.31 0.48 -30.06
C SER A 124 -10.44 -1.02 -30.30
N ASP A 125 -11.68 -1.53 -30.35
CA ASP A 125 -11.99 -2.96 -30.49
C ASP A 125 -11.24 -3.84 -29.48
N GLY A 126 -11.15 -3.38 -28.24
CA GLY A 126 -10.48 -4.10 -27.15
C GLY A 126 -8.94 -4.00 -27.16
N ALA A 127 -8.34 -3.23 -28.07
CA ALA A 127 -6.90 -2.98 -28.06
C ALA A 127 -6.49 -2.12 -26.85
N GLU A 128 -5.26 -2.31 -26.38
CA GLU A 128 -4.69 -1.49 -25.32
C GLU A 128 -3.99 -0.25 -25.89
N PRO A 129 -4.02 0.88 -25.16
CA PRO A 129 -3.18 2.00 -25.53
C PRO A 129 -1.71 1.60 -25.42
N ARG A 130 -0.88 2.20 -26.28
CA ARG A 130 0.57 1.93 -26.28
C ARG A 130 1.19 2.41 -24.98
N ASN A 131 0.91 3.65 -24.59
CA ASN A 131 1.28 4.13 -23.28
C ASN A 131 0.13 3.93 -22.30
N ARG A 132 0.41 3.17 -21.24
CA ARG A 132 -0.59 2.78 -20.27
C ARG A 132 -0.01 2.72 -18.88
N PHE A 133 -0.90 2.92 -17.93
CA PHE A 133 -0.61 2.68 -16.53
C PHE A 133 -1.80 2.06 -15.82
N TYR A 134 -1.48 1.41 -14.72
CA TYR A 134 -2.44 0.95 -13.74
C TYR A 134 -1.95 1.36 -12.36
N VAL A 135 -2.80 2.00 -11.57
CA VAL A 135 -2.51 2.32 -10.18
C VAL A 135 -3.46 1.56 -9.30
N TRP A 136 -2.92 0.66 -8.49
CA TRP A 136 -3.63 -0.06 -7.43
C TRP A 136 -3.21 0.48 -6.07
N LEU A 137 -4.18 0.92 -5.29
CA LEU A 137 -4.00 1.35 -3.90
C LEU A 137 -4.87 0.48 -3.01
N HIS A 138 -4.23 -0.37 -2.22
CA HIS A 138 -4.85 -1.22 -1.21
C HIS A 138 -4.60 -0.65 0.19
N PHE A 139 -5.66 -0.64 0.99
CA PHE A 139 -5.67 -0.19 2.38
C PHE A 139 -6.06 -1.31 3.35
N ASP A 140 -5.92 -2.56 2.89
CA ASP A 140 -6.17 -3.76 3.66
C ASP A 140 -5.24 -3.86 4.88
N LYS A 141 -5.78 -4.38 5.98
CA LYS A 141 -4.99 -4.73 7.15
C LYS A 141 -4.56 -6.19 7.07
N PRO A 142 -3.36 -6.53 7.58
CA PRO A 142 -3.02 -7.93 7.79
C PRO A 142 -3.99 -8.55 8.82
N PRO A 143 -4.24 -9.87 8.76
CA PRO A 143 -5.06 -10.54 9.76
C PRO A 143 -4.42 -10.45 11.14
N LEU A 144 -5.26 -10.34 12.19
CA LEU A 144 -4.80 -10.24 13.59
C LEU A 144 -4.00 -11.48 14.02
N PHE A 145 -4.41 -12.64 13.51
CA PHE A 145 -3.77 -13.93 13.72
C PHE A 145 -3.50 -14.55 12.36
N ASP A 146 -2.24 -14.57 11.98
CA ASP A 146 -1.78 -15.27 10.79
C ASP A 146 -1.13 -16.60 11.20
N PRO A 147 -1.71 -17.75 10.82
CA PRO A 147 -1.09 -19.06 11.05
C PRO A 147 0.19 -19.26 10.21
N ASN A 148 0.53 -18.33 9.31
CA ASN A 148 1.74 -18.41 8.49
C ASN A 148 2.97 -18.66 9.37
N PRO A 149 3.73 -19.75 9.13
CA PRO A 149 4.93 -20.03 9.90
C PRO A 149 6.02 -18.95 9.73
N LEU A 150 6.00 -18.19 8.63
CA LEU A 150 7.04 -17.23 8.24
C LEU A 150 6.70 -15.79 8.67
N VAL A 151 6.80 -15.48 9.97
CA VAL A 151 6.51 -14.13 10.52
C VAL A 151 7.50 -13.06 10.04
N SER A 152 8.68 -13.51 9.63
CA SER A 152 9.81 -12.70 9.15
C SER A 152 9.63 -12.15 7.74
N GLU A 153 8.67 -12.68 6.98
CA GLU A 153 8.35 -12.16 5.65
C GLU A 153 7.71 -10.77 5.75
N PRO A 154 7.93 -9.91 4.73
CA PRO A 154 7.32 -8.60 4.70
C PRO A 154 5.81 -8.76 4.61
N THR A 155 5.06 -7.85 5.26
CA THR A 155 3.60 -7.89 5.18
C THR A 155 3.16 -7.72 3.72
N ALA A 156 2.25 -8.59 3.27
CA ALA A 156 1.70 -8.53 1.93
C ALA A 156 1.01 -7.19 1.70
N ASN A 157 1.25 -6.60 0.54
CA ASN A 157 0.61 -5.37 0.09
C ASN A 157 0.54 -5.38 -1.43
N SER A 158 -0.67 -5.30 -1.96
CA SER A 158 -0.94 -5.32 -3.40
C SER A 158 -0.93 -3.94 -4.03
N SER A 159 -0.63 -2.88 -3.28
CA SER A 159 -0.50 -1.54 -3.86
C SER A 159 0.73 -1.44 -4.77
N LEU A 160 0.47 -1.18 -6.05
CA LEU A 160 1.46 -1.16 -7.11
C LEU A 160 1.05 -0.12 -8.15
N VAL A 161 2.04 0.48 -8.82
CA VAL A 161 1.83 1.11 -10.12
C VAL A 161 2.58 0.34 -11.19
N GLU A 162 1.85 -0.18 -12.17
CA GLU A 162 2.42 -0.75 -13.38
C GLU A 162 2.41 0.31 -14.47
N ILE A 163 3.55 0.55 -15.10
CA ILE A 163 3.72 1.49 -16.21
C ILE A 163 4.24 0.69 -17.40
N LYS A 164 3.60 0.85 -18.56
CA LYS A 164 4.11 0.30 -19.82
C LYS A 164 3.92 1.32 -20.93
N ALA A 165 5.02 1.71 -21.56
CA ALA A 165 5.03 2.82 -22.51
C ALA A 165 6.04 2.57 -23.63
N ASP A 166 5.74 3.04 -24.84
CA ASP A 166 6.71 3.15 -25.94
C ASP A 166 7.32 4.57 -26.03
N ASP A 167 6.72 5.56 -25.37
CA ASP A 167 7.24 6.92 -25.22
C ASP A 167 7.96 7.13 -23.88
N VAL A 168 9.23 7.55 -23.95
CA VAL A 168 10.06 7.83 -22.75
C VAL A 168 9.51 9.00 -21.94
N GLY A 169 9.00 10.03 -22.61
CA GLY A 169 8.49 11.23 -21.96
C GLY A 169 7.29 10.91 -21.09
N TYR A 170 6.34 10.15 -21.63
CA TYR A 170 5.18 9.62 -20.93
C TYR A 170 5.61 8.74 -19.75
N PHE A 171 6.50 7.77 -19.99
CA PHE A 171 7.02 6.89 -18.95
C PHE A 171 7.59 7.66 -17.77
N ARG A 172 8.48 8.64 -18.02
CA ARG A 172 9.08 9.48 -16.98
C ARG A 172 8.06 10.38 -16.28
N ALA A 173 7.08 10.90 -17.02
CA ALA A 173 6.02 11.72 -16.45
C ALA A 173 5.17 10.90 -15.47
N VAL A 174 4.72 9.71 -15.83
CA VAL A 174 3.97 8.82 -14.92
C VAL A 174 4.80 8.47 -13.67
N GLN A 175 6.07 8.06 -13.85
CA GLN A 175 6.97 7.77 -12.72
C GLN A 175 7.08 8.96 -11.75
N THR A 176 7.23 10.17 -12.30
CA THR A 176 7.38 11.40 -11.52
C THR A 176 6.09 11.75 -10.76
N ILE A 177 4.93 11.68 -11.42
CA ILE A 177 3.63 11.95 -10.79
C ILE A 177 3.39 10.96 -9.64
N VAL A 178 3.58 9.67 -9.90
CA VAL A 178 3.38 8.61 -8.90
C VAL A 178 4.32 8.80 -7.72
N THR A 179 5.62 8.99 -7.97
CA THR A 179 6.61 9.09 -6.89
C THR A 179 6.41 10.37 -6.07
N SER A 180 6.13 11.49 -6.73
CA SER A 180 5.97 12.80 -6.06
C SER A 180 4.64 12.95 -5.31
N LYS A 181 3.58 12.26 -5.73
CA LYS A 181 2.26 12.33 -5.08
C LYS A 181 2.02 11.17 -4.14
N LEU A 182 2.05 9.95 -4.67
CA LEU A 182 1.64 8.74 -3.96
C LEU A 182 2.74 8.19 -3.05
N CYS A 183 4.02 8.43 -3.37
CA CYS A 183 5.14 7.96 -2.54
C CYS A 183 5.75 9.04 -1.64
N SER A 184 5.16 10.25 -1.58
CA SER A 184 5.75 11.41 -0.88
C SER A 184 5.79 11.27 0.65
N LYS A 185 4.76 10.67 1.25
CA LYS A 185 4.57 10.58 2.71
C LYS A 185 4.80 9.16 3.22
N ARG A 186 6.05 8.69 3.17
CA ARG A 186 6.44 7.43 3.82
C ARG A 186 6.51 7.60 5.33
N ARG A 187 5.89 6.69 6.06
CA ARG A 187 5.89 6.68 7.53
C ARG A 187 6.99 5.78 8.07
N PHE A 188 7.56 6.19 9.20
CA PHE A 188 8.59 5.41 9.89
C PHE A 188 8.11 4.00 10.22
N HIS A 189 6.88 3.84 10.73
CA HIS A 189 6.33 2.53 11.12
C HIS A 189 6.25 1.52 9.98
N SER A 190 6.45 1.91 8.70
CA SER A 190 6.63 0.97 7.60
C SER A 190 7.72 -0.07 7.87
N PHE A 191 8.73 0.25 8.70
CA PHE A 191 9.80 -0.67 9.07
C PHE A 191 9.29 -1.97 9.69
N ILE A 192 8.15 -1.99 10.40
CA ILE A 192 7.63 -3.21 11.03
C ILE A 192 7.13 -4.24 10.00
N HIS A 193 6.91 -3.79 8.76
CA HIS A 193 6.45 -4.61 7.64
C HIS A 193 7.59 -5.02 6.71
N GLU A 194 8.82 -4.62 7.00
CA GLU A 194 10.00 -5.02 6.25
C GLU A 194 10.39 -6.46 6.57
N LYS A 195 11.20 -7.03 5.68
CA LYS A 195 11.78 -8.35 5.89
C LYS A 195 12.66 -8.34 7.15
N PHE A 196 12.59 -9.41 7.95
CA PHE A 196 13.35 -9.57 9.20
C PHE A 196 13.01 -8.60 10.34
N ALA A 197 12.01 -7.71 10.18
CA ALA A 197 11.62 -6.80 11.27
C ALA A 197 11.21 -7.54 12.54
N TYR A 198 10.54 -8.69 12.39
CA TYR A 198 10.22 -9.61 13.48
C TYR A 198 11.48 -10.16 14.16
N ASP A 199 12.42 -10.69 13.38
CA ASP A 199 13.62 -11.34 13.93
C ASP A 199 14.53 -10.35 14.66
N ILE A 200 14.67 -9.13 14.13
CA ILE A 200 15.42 -8.06 14.80
C ILE A 200 14.78 -7.77 16.16
N GLY A 201 13.46 -7.58 16.22
CA GLY A 201 12.76 -7.37 17.49
C GLY A 201 12.87 -8.58 18.43
N LEU A 202 12.82 -9.80 17.89
CA LEU A 202 12.93 -11.04 18.65
C LEU A 202 14.30 -11.14 19.35
N TRP A 203 15.37 -11.00 18.58
CA TRP A 203 16.74 -11.21 19.06
C TRP A 203 17.24 -10.10 19.97
N PHE A 204 16.96 -8.85 19.62
CA PHE A 204 17.52 -7.70 20.35
C PHE A 204 16.61 -7.18 21.47
N VAL A 205 15.32 -7.52 21.47
CA VAL A 205 14.36 -7.03 22.46
C VAL A 205 13.69 -8.17 23.21
N ALA A 206 12.96 -9.04 22.51
CA ALA A 206 12.06 -9.99 23.15
C ALA A 206 12.80 -11.08 23.95
N ILE A 207 13.84 -11.71 23.37
CA ILE A 207 14.60 -12.77 24.03
C ILE A 207 15.33 -12.23 25.28
N PRO A 208 16.14 -11.16 25.21
CA PRO A 208 16.81 -10.62 26.39
C PRO A 208 15.83 -10.21 27.50
N TYR A 209 14.74 -9.54 27.13
CA TYR A 209 13.72 -9.11 28.09
C TYR A 209 12.99 -10.30 28.73
N ALA A 210 12.61 -11.31 27.94
CA ALA A 210 11.98 -12.52 28.44
C ALA A 210 12.89 -13.28 29.40
N LEU A 211 14.16 -13.52 29.03
CA LEU A 211 15.11 -14.24 29.87
C LEU A 211 15.35 -13.53 31.21
N TYR A 212 15.47 -12.19 31.19
CA TYR A 212 15.60 -11.40 32.41
C TYR A 212 14.39 -11.59 33.35
N TRP A 213 13.17 -11.33 32.85
CA TRP A 213 11.99 -11.41 33.69
C TRP A 213 11.66 -12.83 34.13
N VAL A 214 11.83 -13.82 33.25
CA VAL A 214 11.64 -15.23 33.62
C VAL A 214 12.62 -15.61 34.72
N THR A 215 13.86 -15.14 34.69
CA THR A 215 14.84 -15.38 35.79
C THR A 215 14.36 -14.75 37.10
N VAL A 216 13.97 -13.47 37.08
CA VAL A 216 13.47 -12.75 38.27
C VAL A 216 12.26 -13.45 38.88
N TYR A 217 11.27 -13.79 38.06
CA TYR A 217 10.06 -14.46 38.55
C TYR A 217 10.31 -15.91 38.96
N ASN A 218 11.25 -16.62 38.32
CA ASN A 218 11.63 -17.96 38.72
C ASN A 218 12.24 -17.98 40.14
N ASP A 219 13.10 -17.01 40.45
CA ASP A 219 13.67 -16.88 41.79
C ASP A 219 12.63 -16.47 42.84
N TYR A 220 11.67 -15.64 42.45
CA TYR A 220 10.56 -15.22 43.32
C TYR A 220 9.61 -16.38 43.66
N PHE A 221 9.11 -17.10 42.66
CA PHE A 221 8.11 -18.17 42.87
C PHE A 221 8.74 -19.49 43.35
N PHE A 222 9.97 -19.78 42.93
CA PHE A 222 10.62 -21.06 43.18
C PHE A 222 12.06 -20.84 43.69
N PRO A 223 12.26 -20.25 44.89
CA PRO A 223 13.60 -19.99 45.41
C PRO A 223 14.43 -21.28 45.50
N ALA A 224 15.75 -21.19 45.31
CA ALA A 224 16.65 -22.35 45.18
C ALA A 224 16.60 -23.31 46.38
N ASN A 225 16.38 -22.79 47.59
CA ASN A 225 16.28 -23.57 48.82
C ASN A 225 14.81 -23.82 49.24
N GLY A 226 13.85 -23.53 48.36
CA GLY A 226 12.43 -23.68 48.64
C GLY A 226 11.92 -25.10 48.43
N PRO A 227 10.76 -25.45 49.01
CA PRO A 227 10.16 -26.78 48.87
C PRO A 227 9.78 -27.14 47.43
N LEU A 228 9.66 -26.14 46.54
CA LEU A 228 9.30 -26.30 45.13
C LEU A 228 10.48 -26.10 44.18
N ALA A 229 11.73 -26.17 44.66
CA ALA A 229 12.93 -25.91 43.86
C ALA A 229 13.05 -26.80 42.61
N SER A 230 12.50 -28.02 42.65
CA SER A 230 12.47 -28.93 41.49
C SER A 230 11.69 -28.39 40.29
N TYR A 231 10.75 -27.45 40.50
CA TYR A 231 9.94 -26.87 39.42
C TYR A 231 10.63 -25.71 38.69
N ARG A 232 11.78 -25.22 39.18
CA ARG A 232 12.51 -24.09 38.58
C ARG A 232 12.79 -24.29 37.09
N VAL A 233 13.29 -25.48 36.72
CA VAL A 233 13.64 -25.79 35.32
C VAL A 233 12.39 -25.81 34.45
N ALA A 234 11.31 -26.44 34.92
CA ALA A 234 10.05 -26.49 34.19
C ALA A 234 9.48 -25.08 34.01
N PHE A 235 9.39 -24.28 35.07
CA PHE A 235 8.91 -22.91 34.99
C PHE A 235 9.73 -22.08 34.00
N PHE A 236 11.06 -22.15 34.06
CA PHE A 236 11.93 -21.40 33.17
C PHE A 236 11.67 -21.72 31.69
N ILE A 237 11.57 -23.01 31.34
CA ILE A 237 11.31 -23.46 29.96
C ILE A 237 9.92 -23.00 29.50
N TYR A 238 8.86 -23.28 30.28
CA TYR A 238 7.48 -22.97 29.89
C TYR A 238 7.21 -21.47 29.87
N ALA A 239 7.73 -20.71 30.83
CA ALA A 239 7.57 -19.26 30.87
C ALA A 239 8.31 -18.59 29.70
N SER A 240 9.53 -19.06 29.37
CA SER A 240 10.25 -18.59 28.19
C SER A 240 9.49 -18.87 26.90
N GLY A 241 8.97 -20.08 26.72
CA GLY A 241 8.11 -20.42 25.58
C GLY A 241 6.86 -19.54 25.49
N MET A 242 6.20 -19.30 26.63
CA MET A 242 5.03 -18.41 26.70
C MET A 242 5.37 -16.97 26.30
N CYS A 243 6.50 -16.42 26.77
CA CYS A 243 6.95 -15.09 26.38
C CYS A 243 7.17 -14.96 24.86
N LEU A 244 7.71 -16.00 24.20
CA LEU A 244 7.90 -16.01 22.75
C LEU A 244 6.57 -16.04 21.98
N ILE A 245 5.59 -16.82 22.46
CA ILE A 245 4.23 -16.85 21.89
C ILE A 245 3.55 -15.48 22.05
N LEU A 246 3.66 -14.87 23.24
CA LEU A 246 3.13 -13.53 23.51
C LEU A 246 3.80 -12.48 22.62
N TYR A 247 5.12 -12.55 22.45
CA TYR A 247 5.83 -11.64 21.54
C TYR A 247 5.31 -11.78 20.11
N ARG A 248 5.13 -13.01 19.61
CA ARG A 248 4.54 -13.26 18.29
C ARG A 248 3.15 -12.63 18.17
N ALA A 249 2.27 -12.85 19.16
CA ALA A 249 0.93 -12.26 19.18
C ALA A 249 0.97 -10.72 19.18
N LEU A 250 1.83 -10.13 20.01
CA LEU A 250 2.01 -8.67 20.07
C LEU A 250 2.55 -8.09 18.76
N PHE A 251 3.47 -8.79 18.08
CA PHE A 251 4.02 -8.31 16.81
C PHE A 251 3.00 -8.38 15.68
N MET A 252 2.20 -9.45 15.61
CA MET A 252 1.07 -9.53 14.66
C MET A 252 0.03 -8.43 14.95
N TYR A 253 -0.28 -8.21 16.22
CA TYR A 253 -1.16 -7.13 16.65
C TYR A 253 -0.61 -5.74 16.26
N LEU A 254 0.71 -5.54 16.38
CA LEU A 254 1.38 -4.31 15.96
C LEU A 254 1.24 -4.09 14.43
N LYS A 255 1.49 -5.12 13.62
CA LYS A 255 1.28 -5.08 12.16
C LYS A 255 -0.18 -4.81 11.78
N TRP A 256 -1.15 -5.29 12.56
CA TRP A 256 -2.57 -4.98 12.34
C TRP A 256 -2.91 -3.54 12.74
N ALA A 257 -2.39 -3.09 13.88
CA ALA A 257 -2.65 -1.75 14.40
C ALA A 257 -2.07 -0.68 13.46
N PHE A 258 -0.90 -0.91 12.89
CA PHE A 258 -0.25 -0.05 11.90
C PHE A 258 -0.23 -0.78 10.56
N PRO A 259 -1.23 -0.61 9.66
CA PRO A 259 -1.22 -1.29 8.37
C PRO A 259 -0.20 -0.66 7.41
N VAL A 260 0.16 -1.40 6.35
CA VAL A 260 1.22 -1.02 5.40
C VAL A 260 0.93 0.32 4.73
N ASN A 261 -0.32 0.55 4.32
CA ASN A 261 -0.77 1.82 3.79
C ASN A 261 -1.99 2.29 4.59
N VAL A 262 -2.08 3.58 4.82
CA VAL A 262 -3.17 4.20 5.58
C VAL A 262 -3.85 5.23 4.71
N LEU A 263 -5.17 5.12 4.56
CA LEU A 263 -6.01 6.19 4.03
C LEU A 263 -6.58 6.99 5.20
N GLU A 264 -6.38 8.30 5.21
CA GLU A 264 -6.83 9.20 6.30
C GLU A 264 -8.34 9.18 6.50
N GLU A 265 -9.10 9.02 5.41
CA GLU A 265 -10.56 9.07 5.40
C GLU A 265 -11.23 7.81 5.99
N ASN A 266 -10.52 6.69 6.08
CA ASN A 266 -11.09 5.43 6.60
C ASN A 266 -11.39 5.45 8.11
N LYS A 267 -11.05 6.53 8.83
CA LYS A 267 -11.33 6.76 10.26
C LYS A 267 -11.27 5.47 11.10
N ASP A 268 -10.11 4.82 11.02
CA ASP A 268 -9.94 3.49 11.54
C ASP A 268 -9.89 3.46 13.09
N ASN A 269 -10.69 2.58 13.70
CA ASN A 269 -10.65 2.25 15.13
C ASN A 269 -9.27 1.81 15.63
N ALA A 270 -8.37 1.37 14.75
CA ALA A 270 -6.99 1.06 15.10
C ALA A 270 -6.26 2.26 15.72
N THR A 271 -6.67 3.50 15.44
CA THR A 271 -6.08 4.70 16.08
C THR A 271 -6.15 4.66 17.61
N THR A 272 -7.28 4.27 18.18
CA THR A 272 -7.43 4.08 19.64
C THR A 272 -6.48 3.01 20.15
N HIS A 273 -6.36 1.90 19.43
CA HIS A 273 -5.45 0.81 19.79
C HIS A 273 -3.96 1.22 19.72
N ARG A 274 -3.58 2.07 18.76
CA ARG A 274 -2.21 2.63 18.67
C ARG A 274 -1.86 3.46 19.90
N VAL A 275 -2.81 4.24 20.42
CA VAL A 275 -2.61 5.05 21.63
C VAL A 275 -2.42 4.15 22.85
N VAL A 276 -3.29 3.14 23.02
CA VAL A 276 -3.18 2.18 24.11
C VAL A 276 -1.86 1.41 24.05
N LEU A 277 -1.46 0.93 22.87
CA LEU A 277 -0.17 0.27 22.66
C LEU A 277 1.00 1.20 23.01
N GLY A 278 0.95 2.45 22.57
CA GLY A 278 1.97 3.45 22.90
C GLY A 278 2.13 3.62 24.41
N GLY A 279 1.01 3.66 25.15
CA GLY A 279 1.01 3.70 26.61
C GLY A 279 1.65 2.46 27.25
N ILE A 280 1.30 1.26 26.77
CA ILE A 280 1.87 0.00 27.26
C ILE A 280 3.39 -0.04 27.01
N PHE A 281 3.84 0.25 25.78
CA PHE A 281 5.25 0.26 25.43
C PHE A 281 6.03 1.28 26.26
N MET A 282 5.49 2.49 26.45
CA MET A 282 6.14 3.50 27.27
C MET A 282 6.28 3.04 28.72
N GLY A 283 5.24 2.41 29.28
CA GLY A 283 5.28 1.84 30.63
C GLY A 283 6.35 0.75 30.78
N LEU A 284 6.47 -0.15 29.80
CA LEU A 284 7.48 -1.20 29.79
C LEU A 284 8.90 -0.63 29.68
N ILE A 285 9.12 0.40 28.85
CA ILE A 285 10.42 1.08 28.72
C ILE A 285 10.80 1.75 30.03
N ILE A 286 9.89 2.50 30.65
CA ILE A 286 10.14 3.15 31.95
C ILE A 286 10.49 2.09 33.00
N SER A 287 9.71 1.02 33.09
CA SER A 287 9.97 -0.08 34.03
C SER A 287 11.32 -0.77 33.78
N GLY A 288 11.70 -0.97 32.52
CA GLY A 288 13.00 -1.53 32.16
C GLY A 288 14.16 -0.62 32.59
N ILE A 289 14.07 0.68 32.28
CA ILE A 289 15.08 1.66 32.65
C ILE A 289 15.22 1.76 34.17
N THR A 290 14.12 1.86 34.91
CA THR A 290 14.17 1.96 36.38
C THR A 290 14.75 0.70 37.01
N SER A 291 14.48 -0.48 36.45
CA SER A 291 15.06 -1.74 36.91
C SER A 291 16.57 -1.81 36.67
N VAL A 292 17.02 -1.43 35.46
CA VAL A 292 18.45 -1.41 35.13
C VAL A 292 19.20 -0.39 35.97
N VAL A 293 18.67 0.83 36.09
CA VAL A 293 19.25 1.89 36.93
C VAL A 293 19.27 1.44 38.39
N GLY A 294 18.19 0.86 38.92
CA GLY A 294 18.16 0.35 40.29
C GLY A 294 19.16 -0.78 40.54
N THR A 295 19.45 -1.61 39.53
CA THR A 295 20.43 -2.69 39.64
C THR A 295 21.87 -2.17 39.56
N LEU A 296 22.13 -1.21 38.67
CA LEU A 296 23.43 -0.53 38.53
C LEU A 296 23.72 0.41 39.71
N ALA A 297 22.68 0.96 40.32
CA ALA A 297 22.74 1.81 41.51
C ALA A 297 22.51 1.03 42.82
N GLY A 298 22.54 -0.32 42.78
CA GLY A 298 22.50 -1.14 43.99
C GLY A 298 23.65 -0.79 44.95
N PRO A 299 23.45 -1.03 46.26
CA PRO A 299 23.80 -0.18 47.39
C PRO A 299 25.18 0.50 47.38
#